data_AF-A0A1J8QTX1-F1
#
_entry.id   AF-A0A1J8QTX1-F1
#
_cell.length_a   1.000
_cell.length_b   1.000
_cell.length_c   1.000
_cell.angle_alpha   90.00
_cell.angle_beta   90.00
_cell.angle_gamma   90.00
#
_symmetry.space_group_name_H-M   'P 1'
#
loop_
_entity.id
_entity.type
_entity.pdbx_description
1 polymer ?
#
loop_
_entity_poly.entity_id
_entity_poly.type
_entity_poly.pdbx_seq_one_letter_code
_entity_poly.pdbx_strand_id
1 'polypeptide(L)' 'MKARKTMKNQPLIQEVISQISQRFAPKIPDIKKAIDTLLEKEYIERVDGTRDTFAYVA' A
#
# COMPACT_ATOMS: atom_id res chain seq x y z
N MET A 1 -3.24 6.10 -0.02
CA MET A 1 -3.24 6.09 1.46
C MET A 1 -3.60 7.43 2.08
N LYS A 2 -2.91 8.54 1.76
CA LYS A 2 -3.18 9.88 2.33
C LYS A 2 -4.66 10.32 2.35
N ALA A 3 -5.44 10.02 1.31
CA ALA A 3 -6.86 10.37 1.25
C ALA A 3 -7.79 9.41 2.02
N ARG A 4 -7.40 8.13 2.18
CA ARG A 4 -8.28 7.09 2.76
C ARG A 4 -7.97 6.75 4.22
N LYS A 5 -6.83 7.22 4.75
CA LYS A 5 -6.30 7.01 6.12
C LYS A 5 -6.01 5.55 6.51
N THR A 6 -6.86 4.60 6.15
CA THR A 6 -6.66 3.16 6.34
C THR A 6 -7.08 2.37 5.10
N MET A 7 -6.41 1.25 4.83
CA MET A 7 -6.73 0.40 3.68
C MET A 7 -6.21 -1.02 3.87
N LYS A 8 -6.94 -2.00 3.35
CA LYS A 8 -6.48 -3.40 3.30
C LYS A 8 -5.46 -3.62 2.17
N ASN A 9 -4.63 -4.66 2.30
CA ASN A 9 -3.59 -5.00 1.33
C ASN A 9 -4.14 -5.24 -0.09
N GLN A 10 -5.19 -6.08 -0.20
CA GLN A 10 -5.81 -6.39 -1.50
C GLN A 10 -6.32 -5.14 -2.26
N PRO A 11 -7.16 -4.26 -1.65
CA PRO A 11 -7.60 -3.04 -2.34
C PRO A 11 -6.46 -2.05 -2.58
N LEU A 12 -5.44 -1.98 -1.71
CA LEU A 12 -4.27 -1.14 -1.94
C LEU A 12 -3.52 -1.55 -3.21
N ILE A 13 -3.27 -2.85 -3.38
CA ILE A 13 -2.62 -3.37 -4.60
C ILE A 13 -3.45 -3.04 -5.83
N GLN A 14 -4.77 -3.26 -5.79
CA GLN A 14 -5.66 -2.98 -6.92
C GLN A 14 -5.68 -1.49 -7.30
N GLU A 15 -5.71 -0.60 -6.30
CA GLU A 15 -5.70 0.85 -6.54
C GLU A 15 -4.36 1.31 -7.11
N VAL A 16 -3.24 0.76 -6.62
CA VAL A 16 -1.90 1.02 -7.18
C VAL A 16 -1.79 0.53 -8.63
N ILE A 17 -2.30 -0.66 -8.93
CA ILE A 17 -2.34 -1.17 -10.31
C ILE A 17 -3.19 -0.25 -11.19
N SER A 18 -4.38 0.13 -10.74
CA SER A 18 -5.28 1.00 -11.50
C SER A 18 -4.62 2.35 -11.82
N GLN A 19 -3.95 2.97 -10.85
CA GLN A 19 -3.28 4.26 -11.05
C GLN A 19 -2.03 4.17 -11.94
N ILE A 20 -1.24 3.11 -11.80
CA ILE A 20 0.03 2.97 -12.54
C ILE A 20 -0.19 2.35 -13.94
N SER A 21 -1.28 1.62 -14.16
CA SER A 21 -1.59 0.94 -15.42
C SER A 21 -1.57 1.85 -16.65
N GLN A 22 -1.82 3.15 -16.47
CA GLN A 22 -1.75 4.16 -17.53
C GLN A 22 -0.32 4.42 -18.04
N ARG A 23 0.71 4.08 -17.25
CA ARG A 23 2.12 4.30 -17.59
C ARG A 23 2.85 2.99 -17.90
N PHE A 24 2.63 1.96 -17.08
CA PHE A 24 3.20 0.63 -17.28
C PHE A 24 2.42 -0.42 -16.47
N ALA A 25 2.65 -1.70 -16.73
CA ALA A 25 2.06 -2.80 -15.96
C ALA A 25 3.02 -3.24 -14.83
N PRO A 26 2.85 -2.77 -13.57
CA PRO A 26 3.69 -3.19 -12.46
C PRO A 26 3.42 -4.66 -12.10
N LYS A 27 4.46 -5.38 -11.68
CA LYS A 27 4.31 -6.74 -11.13
C LYS A 27 3.95 -6.65 -9.65
N ILE A 28 3.07 -7.54 -9.20
CA ILE A 28 2.68 -7.68 -7.78
C ILE A 28 3.88 -7.74 -6.80
N PRO A 29 4.97 -8.49 -7.05
CA PRO A 29 6.13 -8.51 -6.14
C PRO A 29 6.79 -7.13 -5.96
N ASP A 30 6.81 -6.28 -6.99
CA ASP A 30 7.41 -4.95 -6.88
C ASP A 30 6.55 -4.01 -6.05
N ILE A 31 5.21 -4.12 -6.16
CA ILE A 31 4.27 -3.38 -5.32
C ILE A 31 4.43 -3.77 -3.85
N LYS A 32 4.60 -5.06 -3.57
CA LYS A 32 4.86 -5.54 -2.20
C LYS A 32 6.16 -4.96 -1.62
N LYS A 33 7.26 -4.96 -2.39
CA LYS A 33 8.51 -4.33 -1.97
C LYS A 33 8.34 -2.83 -1.68
N ALA A 34 7.56 -2.12 -2.48
CA ALA A 34 7.29 -0.71 -2.25
C ALA A 34 6.48 -0.48 -0.95
N ILE A 35 5.51 -1.35 -0.64
CA ILE A 35 4.79 -1.32 0.64
C ILE A 35 5.75 -1.55 1.81
N ASP A 36 6.68 -2.51 1.68
CA ASP A 36 7.68 -2.78 2.72
C ASP A 36 8.61 -1.56 2.94
N THR A 37 9.09 -0.92 1.87
CA THR A 37 9.86 0.34 1.99
C THR A 37 9.07 1.46 2.65
N LEU A 38 7.76 1.56 2.42
CA LEU A 38 6.91 2.58 3.05
C LEU A 38 6.66 2.29 4.55
N LEU A 39 6.61 1.01 4.95
CA LEU A 39 6.59 0.59 6.35
C LEU A 39 7.91 0.93 7.05
N GLU A 40 9.05 0.60 6.42
CA GLU A 40 10.38 0.89 6.97
C GLU A 40 10.63 2.39 7.17
N LYS A 41 10.07 3.22 6.29
CA LYS A 41 10.15 4.69 6.36
C LYS A 41 9.08 5.32 7.24
N GLU A 42 8.28 4.52 7.95
CA GLU A 42 7.22 4.97 8.86
C GLU A 42 6.15 5.87 8.20
N TYR A 43 5.98 5.79 6.88
CA TYR A 43 4.90 6.49 6.17
C TYR A 43 3.54 5.80 6.36
N ILE A 44 3.59 4.48 6.58
CA ILE A 44 2.43 3.64 6.87
C ILE A 44 2.76 2.70 8.03
N GLU A 45 1.75 2.32 8.80
CA GLU A 45 1.85 1.35 9.89
C GLU A 45 0.84 0.22 9.69
N ARG A 46 1.06 -0.93 10.34
CA ARG A 46 0.05 -1.98 10.39
C ARG A 46 -0.94 -1.65 11.51
N VAL A 47 -2.22 -1.77 11.22
CA VAL A 47 -3.26 -1.54 12.23
C VAL A 47 -3.26 -2.71 13.23
N ASP A 48 -3.20 -2.38 14.52
CA ASP A 48 -3.26 -3.36 15.59
C ASP A 48 -4.47 -4.30 15.44
N GLY A 49 -4.21 -5.60 15.52
CA GLY A 49 -5.22 -6.66 15.39
C GLY A 49 -5.53 -7.10 13.96
N THR A 50 -5.02 -6.42 12.91
CA THR A 50 -5.20 -6.89 11.51
C THR A 50 -3.92 -6.77 10.69
N ARG A 51 -3.27 -7.93 10.42
CA ARG A 51 -2.04 -7.98 9.61
C ARG A 51 -2.21 -7.44 8.18
N ASP A 52 -3.43 -7.47 7.66
CA ASP A 52 -3.73 -7.09 6.27
C ASP A 52 -4.20 -5.64 6.12
N THR A 53 -4.23 -4.84 7.19
CA THR A 53 -4.65 -3.44 7.14
C THR A 53 -3.49 -2.52 7.44
N PHE A 54 -3.32 -1.52 6.57
CA PHE A 54 -2.33 -0.47 6.72
C PHE A 54 -3.03 0.84 7.07
N ALA A 55 -2.45 1.60 7.99
CA ALA A 55 -2.82 2.98 8.30
C ALA A 55 -1.72 3.92 7.83
N TYR A 56 -2.11 5.15 7.51
CA TYR A 56 -1.21 6.21 7.06
C TYR A 56 -0.87 7.12 8.24
N VAL A 57 0.43 7.36 8.46
CA VAL A 57 0.94 7.98 9.70
C VAL A 57 1.49 9.40 9.49
N ALA A 58 1.77 9.81 8.24
CA ALA A 58 2.55 11.02 7.92
C ALA A 58 1.76 12.27 7.46
#